data_AF-A0A833P4E9-F1
#
_entry.id   AF-A0A833P4E9-F1
#
_cell.length_a   1.000
_cell.length_b   1.000
_cell.length_c   1.000
_cell.angle_alpha   90.00
_cell.angle_beta   90.00
_cell.angle_gamma   90.00
#
_symmetry.space_group_name_H-M   'P 1'
#
loop_
_entity.id
_entity.type
_entity.pdbx_description
1 polymer ?
#
loop_
_entity_poly.entity_id
_entity_poly.type
_entity_poly.pdbx_seq_one_letter_code
_entity_poly.pdbx_strand_id
1 'polypeptide(L)'
;MTLTNKTLSRRTLVAGVTLAAVPALAAAPVATGTTPIARLWTEAQTLAADLATHRGAIAAAASNGGIPGWMRLGGEANRIAEARYAKLVAILNTPAKTAGDLAILGKVSQDDDILNGARAWASERLASATVALAA
;
A
#
# COMPACT_ATOMS: atom_id res chain seq x y z
N MET A 1 -11.53 52.56 -44.87
CA MET A 1 -12.77 51.86 -44.45
C MET A 1 -12.37 50.82 -43.39
N THR A 2 -12.33 51.13 -42.08
CA THR A 2 -13.43 51.12 -41.05
C THR A 2 -14.09 49.72 -40.95
N LEU A 3 -14.27 48.99 -39.83
CA LEU A 3 -14.14 49.11 -38.36
C LEU A 3 -13.66 47.74 -37.78
N THR A 4 -12.75 47.65 -36.79
CA THR A 4 -12.99 47.59 -35.33
C THR A 4 -14.04 46.58 -34.85
N ASN A 5 -13.62 45.54 -34.10
CA ASN A 5 -14.30 45.25 -32.83
C ASN A 5 -13.37 44.60 -31.78
N LYS A 6 -13.23 45.32 -30.67
CA LYS A 6 -12.64 44.90 -29.40
C LYS A 6 -13.65 44.01 -28.67
N THR A 7 -13.18 42.91 -28.06
CA THR A 7 -13.74 42.47 -26.77
C THR A 7 -12.62 41.97 -25.86
N LEU A 8 -12.24 42.81 -24.90
CA LEU A 8 -11.57 42.39 -23.66
C LEU A 8 -12.62 41.74 -22.76
N SER A 9 -12.40 40.51 -22.32
CA SER A 9 -13.07 39.91 -21.16
C SER A 9 -12.08 38.93 -20.52
N ARG A 10 -11.22 39.36 -19.59
CA ARG A 10 -11.41 39.49 -18.13
C ARG A 10 -12.07 38.27 -17.48
N ARG A 11 -11.34 37.68 -16.51
CA ARG A 11 -11.71 36.63 -15.53
C ARG A 11 -11.53 35.19 -16.07
N THR A 12 -10.73 34.30 -15.51
CA THR A 12 -10.31 34.12 -14.11
C THR A 12 -8.98 33.36 -14.04
N LEU A 13 -8.06 33.90 -13.25
CA LEU A 13 -6.92 33.20 -12.66
C LEU A 13 -7.45 32.08 -11.76
N VAL A 14 -7.20 30.82 -12.11
CA VAL A 14 -7.25 29.67 -11.20
C VAL A 14 -5.89 29.00 -11.41
N ALA A 15 -4.82 29.32 -10.69
CA ALA A 15 -4.64 29.14 -9.25
C ALA A 15 -5.29 27.83 -8.79
N GLY A 16 -4.63 26.70 -9.02
CA GLY A 16 -5.16 25.41 -8.60
C GLY A 16 -4.22 24.25 -8.83
N VAL A 17 -3.31 24.07 -7.88
CA VAL A 17 -2.45 22.89 -7.68
C VAL A 17 -1.24 22.82 -8.62
N THR A 18 -0.21 23.60 -8.28
CA THR A 18 1.13 23.01 -8.29
C THR A 18 1.06 21.71 -7.49
N LEU A 19 1.31 20.57 -8.14
CA LEU A 19 1.68 19.36 -7.41
C LEU A 19 2.82 19.80 -6.49
N ALA A 20 2.53 19.89 -5.19
CA ALA A 20 3.56 20.11 -4.20
C ALA A 20 4.60 19.02 -4.45
N ALA A 21 5.81 19.44 -4.80
CA ALA A 21 6.95 18.56 -4.89
C ALA A 21 6.98 17.80 -3.57
N VAL A 22 6.64 16.50 -3.63
CA VAL A 22 6.95 15.58 -2.54
C VAL A 22 8.44 15.78 -2.31
N PRO A 23 8.88 16.15 -1.10
CA PRO A 23 10.31 16.31 -0.85
C PRO A 23 10.95 15.01 -1.30
N ALA A 24 11.85 15.11 -2.29
CA ALA A 24 12.67 13.99 -2.70
C ALA A 24 13.37 13.55 -1.41
N LEU A 25 12.91 12.40 -0.87
CA LEU A 25 13.47 11.82 0.33
C LEU A 25 14.96 11.68 0.03
N ALA A 26 15.76 12.54 0.67
CA ALA A 26 17.21 12.50 0.57
C ALA A 26 17.63 11.05 0.72
N ALA A 27 18.47 10.59 -0.21
CA ALA A 27 18.93 9.20 -0.26
C ALA A 27 19.42 8.80 1.13
N ALA A 28 18.55 8.12 1.88
CA ALA A 28 18.84 7.66 3.21
C ALA A 28 20.03 6.69 3.09
N PRO A 29 20.99 6.72 4.04
CA PRO A 29 22.10 5.80 4.02
C PRO A 29 21.58 4.38 3.83
N VAL A 30 22.11 3.69 2.83
CA VAL A 30 21.72 2.33 2.48
C VAL A 30 21.96 1.48 3.72
N ALA A 31 20.89 1.07 4.40
CA ALA A 31 21.01 0.24 5.60
C ALA A 31 21.73 -1.05 5.20
N THR A 32 22.95 -1.25 5.73
CA THR A 32 23.73 -2.47 5.55
C THR A 32 23.11 -3.59 6.39
N GLY A 33 22.07 -4.20 5.83
CA GLY A 33 21.32 -5.31 6.42
C GLY A 33 19.85 -5.25 6.00
N THR A 34 19.28 -6.39 5.60
CA THR A 34 17.85 -6.50 5.29
C THR A 34 17.05 -6.12 6.53
N THR A 35 16.28 -5.04 6.46
CA THR A 35 15.44 -4.59 7.58
C THR A 35 14.46 -5.71 7.97
N PRO A 36 13.98 -5.75 9.23
CA PRO A 36 12.96 -6.72 9.62
C PRO A 36 11.72 -6.68 8.70
N ILE A 37 11.30 -5.49 8.27
CA ILE A 37 10.19 -5.29 7.33
C ILE A 37 10.51 -5.88 5.95
N ALA A 38 11.72 -5.63 5.41
CA ALA A 38 12.12 -6.19 4.11
C ALA A 38 12.20 -7.72 4.12
N ARG A 39 12.64 -8.32 5.23
CA ARG A 39 12.64 -9.79 5.42
C ARG A 39 11.21 -10.35 5.46
N LEU A 40 10.34 -9.78 6.30
CA LEU A 40 8.94 -10.20 6.39
C LEU A 40 8.21 -10.05 5.06
N TRP A 41 8.51 -8.98 4.31
CA TRP A 41 7.95 -8.77 2.97
C TRP A 41 8.41 -9.83 1.98
N THR A 42 9.69 -10.19 2.00
CA THR A 42 10.22 -11.28 1.16
C THR A 42 9.53 -12.60 1.48
N GLU A 43 9.37 -12.94 2.76
CA GLU A 43 8.64 -14.14 3.20
C GLU A 43 7.17 -14.11 2.73
N ALA A 44 6.49 -12.96 2.85
CA ALA A 44 5.12 -12.79 2.40
C ALA A 44 4.98 -12.95 0.86
N GLN A 45 5.98 -12.51 0.09
CA GLN A 45 5.99 -12.68 -1.36
C GLN A 45 6.25 -14.13 -1.77
N THR A 46 7.08 -14.88 -1.05
CA THR A 46 7.23 -16.33 -1.27
C THR A 46 5.89 -17.04 -1.08
N LEU A 47 5.19 -16.77 0.04
CA LEU A 47 3.87 -17.35 0.29
C LEU A 47 2.84 -16.91 -0.76
N ALA A 48 2.92 -15.69 -1.28
CA ALA A 48 2.07 -15.22 -2.37
C ALA A 48 2.32 -16.01 -3.68
N ALA A 49 3.57 -16.39 -3.95
CA ALA A 49 3.91 -17.24 -5.08
C ALA A 49 3.33 -18.66 -4.89
N ASP A 50 3.41 -19.22 -3.69
CA ASP A 50 2.82 -20.53 -3.38
C ASP A 50 1.28 -20.52 -3.52
N LEU A 51 0.63 -19.41 -3.13
CA LEU A 51 -0.82 -19.21 -3.32
C LEU A 51 -1.24 -19.08 -4.78
N ALA A 52 -0.32 -18.80 -5.71
CA ALA A 52 -0.66 -18.62 -7.12
C ALA A 52 -1.35 -19.86 -7.71
N THR A 53 -0.99 -21.06 -7.24
CA THR A 53 -1.60 -22.33 -7.64
C THR A 53 -3.06 -22.46 -7.16
N HIS A 54 -3.43 -21.77 -6.08
CA HIS A 54 -4.78 -21.80 -5.49
C HIS A 54 -5.65 -20.60 -5.89
N ARG A 55 -5.14 -19.70 -6.72
CA ARG A 55 -5.76 -18.39 -7.02
C ARG A 55 -7.19 -18.50 -7.57
N GLY A 56 -7.46 -19.51 -8.41
CA GLY A 56 -8.80 -19.77 -8.93
C GLY A 56 -9.81 -20.19 -7.86
N ALA A 57 -9.40 -21.03 -6.91
CA ALA A 57 -10.25 -21.46 -5.80
C ALA A 57 -10.54 -20.30 -4.84
N ILE A 58 -9.53 -19.46 -4.57
CA ILE A 58 -9.69 -18.27 -3.73
C ILE A 58 -10.67 -17.28 -4.37
N ALA A 59 -10.53 -17.01 -5.67
CA ALA A 59 -11.41 -16.11 -6.39
C ALA A 59 -12.86 -16.64 -6.43
N ALA A 60 -13.06 -17.93 -6.67
CA ALA A 60 -14.38 -18.54 -6.63
C ALA A 60 -15.03 -18.43 -5.23
N ALA A 61 -14.24 -18.61 -4.17
CA ALA A 61 -14.69 -18.52 -2.79
C ALA A 61 -14.96 -17.07 -2.32
N ALA A 62 -14.38 -16.06 -2.97
CA ALA A 62 -14.57 -14.63 -2.63
C ALA A 62 -15.98 -14.10 -2.94
N SER A 63 -16.82 -14.90 -3.61
CA SER A 63 -18.18 -14.55 -3.99
C SER A 63 -19.04 -14.17 -2.77
N ASN A 64 -19.52 -12.92 -2.73
CA ASN A 64 -20.44 -12.33 -1.75
C ASN A 64 -19.90 -12.04 -0.34
N GLY A 65 -19.33 -10.85 -0.17
CA GLY A 65 -19.35 -10.11 1.10
C GLY A 65 -18.05 -10.12 1.87
N GLY A 66 -17.30 -9.02 1.74
CA GLY A 66 -16.32 -8.44 2.68
C GLY A 66 -15.20 -9.32 3.25
N ILE A 67 -15.23 -10.63 3.03
CA ILE A 67 -14.35 -11.61 3.63
C ILE A 67 -13.46 -12.15 2.50
N PRO A 68 -12.13 -12.11 2.68
CA PRO A 68 -11.21 -12.70 1.72
C PRO A 68 -11.54 -14.16 1.40
N GLY A 69 -11.52 -14.54 0.13
CA GLY A 69 -11.94 -15.88 -0.33
C GLY A 69 -11.14 -17.02 0.31
N TRP A 70 -9.86 -16.80 0.67
CA TRP A 70 -9.03 -17.80 1.33
C TRP A 70 -9.51 -18.17 2.73
N MET A 71 -10.20 -17.25 3.43
CA MET A 71 -10.78 -17.53 4.76
C MET A 71 -11.94 -18.52 4.68
N ARG A 72 -12.53 -18.70 3.50
CA ARG A 72 -13.62 -19.65 3.24
C ARG A 72 -13.11 -20.98 2.71
N LEU A 73 -11.85 -21.06 2.33
CA LEU A 73 -11.20 -22.32 1.99
C LEU A 73 -10.73 -23.00 3.27
N GLY A 74 -10.68 -24.34 3.24
CA GLY A 74 -9.93 -25.13 4.21
C GLY A 74 -8.61 -25.64 3.60
N GLY A 75 -7.81 -26.33 4.41
CA GLY A 75 -6.61 -27.04 3.93
C GLY A 75 -5.45 -26.12 3.58
N GLU A 76 -4.68 -26.51 2.56
CA GLU A 76 -3.39 -25.88 2.21
C GLU A 76 -3.51 -24.39 1.89
N ALA A 77 -4.45 -24.04 0.99
CA ALA A 77 -4.63 -22.66 0.54
C ALA A 77 -4.94 -21.70 1.70
N ASN A 78 -5.74 -22.15 2.66
CA ASN A 78 -6.05 -21.37 3.86
C ASN A 78 -4.82 -21.19 4.74
N ARG A 79 -4.04 -22.25 4.99
CA ARG A 79 -2.84 -22.19 5.83
C ARG A 79 -1.78 -21.24 5.26
N ILE A 80 -1.54 -21.32 3.95
CA ILE A 80 -0.56 -20.44 3.29
C ILE A 80 -1.05 -18.99 3.31
N ALA A 81 -2.34 -18.75 3.05
CA ALA A 81 -2.91 -17.41 3.08
C ALA A 81 -2.92 -16.80 4.48
N GLU A 82 -3.26 -17.57 5.51
CA GLU A 82 -3.19 -17.14 6.90
C GLU A 82 -1.75 -16.81 7.30
N ALA A 83 -0.79 -17.66 6.93
CA ALA A 83 0.64 -17.39 7.18
C ALA A 83 1.08 -16.09 6.49
N ARG A 84 0.66 -15.86 5.24
CA ARG A 84 0.94 -14.62 4.51
C ARG A 84 0.32 -13.42 5.21
N TYR A 85 -0.96 -13.50 5.55
CA TYR A 85 -1.69 -12.43 6.24
C TYR A 85 -1.03 -12.07 7.57
N ALA A 86 -0.59 -13.05 8.35
CA ALA A 86 0.15 -12.83 9.59
C ALA A 86 1.46 -12.04 9.36
N LYS A 87 2.18 -12.28 8.24
CA LYS A 87 3.37 -11.50 7.88
C LYS A 87 3.00 -10.06 7.53
N LEU A 88 1.92 -9.83 6.79
CA LEU A 88 1.44 -8.48 6.47
C LEU A 88 1.08 -7.68 7.74
N VAL A 89 0.37 -8.31 8.67
CA VAL A 89 0.05 -7.72 9.98
C VAL A 89 1.32 -7.45 10.80
N ALA A 90 2.31 -8.35 10.76
CA ALA A 90 3.59 -8.14 11.44
C ALA A 90 4.37 -6.96 10.84
N ILE A 91 4.35 -6.78 9.52
CA ILE A 91 4.96 -5.62 8.85
C ILE A 91 4.32 -4.32 9.35
N LEU A 92 2.99 -4.25 9.38
CA LEU A 92 2.25 -3.05 9.84
C LEU A 92 2.48 -2.70 11.31
N ASN A 93 2.90 -3.67 12.13
CA ASN A 93 3.26 -3.44 13.54
C ASN A 93 4.75 -3.23 13.77
N THR A 94 5.59 -3.40 12.76
CA THR A 94 7.04 -3.20 12.88
C THR A 94 7.38 -1.73 12.64
N PRO A 95 8.17 -1.08 13.50
CA PRO A 95 8.63 0.28 13.26
C PRO A 95 9.47 0.39 11.98
N ALA A 96 9.12 1.32 11.10
CA ALA A 96 9.91 1.65 9.91
C ALA A 96 11.23 2.30 10.33
N LYS A 97 12.34 1.87 9.72
CA LYS A 97 13.67 2.44 9.95
C LYS A 97 14.22 3.17 8.74
N THR A 98 13.61 2.95 7.59
CA THR A 98 14.10 3.45 6.30
C THR A 98 12.96 3.88 5.39
N ALA A 99 13.28 4.68 4.38
CA ALA A 99 12.37 5.01 3.27
C ALA A 99 11.82 3.76 2.57
N GLY A 100 12.66 2.73 2.42
CA GLY A 100 12.28 1.44 1.83
C GLY A 100 11.20 0.73 2.66
N ASP A 101 11.27 0.81 3.99
CA ASP A 101 10.26 0.26 4.88
C ASP A 101 8.92 0.97 4.73
N LEU A 102 8.90 2.30 4.57
CA LEU A 102 7.68 3.05 4.29
C LEU A 102 7.06 2.66 2.95
N ALA A 103 7.87 2.44 1.92
CA ALA A 103 7.38 1.95 0.63
C ALA A 103 6.74 0.56 0.76
N ILE A 104 7.30 -0.33 1.59
CA ILE A 104 6.71 -1.64 1.88
C ILE A 104 5.42 -1.50 2.67
N LEU A 105 5.39 -0.69 3.74
CA LEU A 105 4.16 -0.40 4.50
C LEU A 105 3.04 0.15 3.62
N GLY A 106 3.39 1.02 2.67
CA GLY A 106 2.47 1.54 1.65
C GLY A 106 1.86 0.42 0.81
N LYS A 107 2.70 -0.49 0.27
CA LYS A 107 2.22 -1.65 -0.49
C LYS A 107 1.32 -2.55 0.35
N VAL A 108 1.72 -2.86 1.59
CA VAL A 108 0.94 -3.72 2.50
C VAL A 108 -0.42 -3.08 2.83
N SER A 109 -0.48 -1.77 3.07
CA SER A 109 -1.74 -1.07 3.36
C SER A 109 -2.76 -1.11 2.22
N GLN A 110 -2.30 -1.38 1.00
CA GLN A 110 -3.11 -1.51 -0.22
C GLN A 110 -3.30 -2.96 -0.65
N ASP A 111 -2.80 -3.94 0.12
CA ASP A 111 -2.98 -5.35 -0.19
C ASP A 111 -4.45 -5.75 -0.05
N ASP A 112 -4.99 -6.54 -0.97
CA ASP A 112 -6.40 -6.92 -0.98
C ASP A 112 -6.84 -7.61 0.34
N ASP A 113 -5.96 -8.40 0.95
CA ASP A 113 -6.26 -9.06 2.23
C ASP A 113 -6.41 -8.05 3.37
N ILE A 114 -5.66 -6.94 3.32
CA ILE A 114 -5.73 -5.85 4.29
C ILE A 114 -6.91 -4.93 3.99
N LEU A 115 -7.17 -4.65 2.70
CA LEU A 115 -8.28 -3.80 2.27
C LEU A 115 -9.64 -4.38 2.63
N ASN A 116 -9.81 -5.70 2.54
CA ASN A 116 -11.04 -6.39 2.90
C ASN A 116 -11.20 -6.62 4.41
N GLY A 117 -10.16 -6.37 5.23
CA GLY A 117 -10.21 -6.55 6.67
C GLY A 117 -9.98 -5.26 7.45
N ALA A 118 -8.71 -4.91 7.65
CA ALA A 118 -8.26 -3.90 8.61
C ALA A 118 -7.74 -2.62 7.94
N ARG A 119 -8.38 -2.15 6.86
CA ARG A 119 -7.92 -1.01 6.04
C ARG A 119 -7.65 0.26 6.85
N ALA A 120 -8.59 0.67 7.69
CA ALA A 120 -8.48 1.91 8.47
C ALA A 120 -7.28 1.83 9.42
N TRP A 121 -7.17 0.72 10.15
CA TRP A 121 -6.04 0.44 11.02
C TRP A 121 -4.69 0.42 10.29
N ALA A 122 -4.61 -0.23 9.12
CA ALA A 122 -3.38 -0.25 8.32
C ALA A 122 -2.97 1.15 7.82
N SER A 123 -3.95 1.99 7.49
CA SER A 123 -3.72 3.38 7.08
C SER A 123 -3.16 4.22 8.24
N GLU A 124 -3.69 4.03 9.45
CA GLU A 124 -3.17 4.68 10.66
C GLU A 124 -1.73 4.25 10.96
N ARG A 125 -1.40 2.96 10.80
CA ARG A 125 -0.02 2.46 10.97
C ARG A 125 0.95 3.12 10.00
N LEU A 126 0.59 3.23 8.72
CA LEU A 126 1.41 3.90 7.71
C LEU A 126 1.61 5.38 8.04
N ALA A 127 0.54 6.10 8.41
CA ALA A 127 0.61 7.50 8.79
C ALA A 127 1.54 7.70 10.01
N SER A 128 1.39 6.85 11.02
CA SER A 128 2.20 6.87 12.24
C SER A 128 3.68 6.61 11.94
N ALA A 129 3.98 5.63 11.09
CA ALA A 129 5.34 5.31 10.66
C ALA A 129 5.98 6.46 9.86
N THR A 130 5.19 7.14 9.03
CA THR A 130 5.66 8.28 8.23
C THR A 130 6.07 9.45 9.14
N VAL A 131 5.25 9.76 10.14
CA VAL A 131 5.56 10.80 11.13
C VAL A 131 6.79 10.42 11.96
N ALA A 132 6.87 9.16 12.41
CA ALA A 132 7.98 8.69 13.24
C ALA A 132 9.34 8.67 12.52
N LEU A 133 9.37 8.42 11.20
CA LEU A 133 10.62 8.45 10.43
C LEU A 133 11.08 9.89 10.12
N ALA A 134 10.16 10.85 10.09
CA ALA A 134 10.46 12.26 9.83
C ALA A 134 10.87 13.04 11.09
N ALA A 135 10.68 12.46 12.27
CA ALA A 135 11.04 13.01 13.58
C ALA A 135 12.50 12.70 13.95
#